data_AF-A0A1I0MBD8-F1
#
_entry.id   AF-A0A1I0MBD8-F1
#
_cell.length_a   1.000
_cell.length_b   1.000
_cell.length_c   1.000
_cell.angle_alpha   90.00
_cell.angle_beta   90.00
_cell.angle_gamma   90.00
#
_symmetry.space_group_name_H-M   'P 1'
#
loop_
_entity.id
_entity.type
_entity.pdbx_description
1 polymer ?
#
loop_
_entity_poly.entity_id
_entity_poly.type
_entity_poly.pdbx_seq_one_letter_code
_entity_poly.pdbx_strand_id
1 'polypeptide(L)'
;MMCLAYRAKKLEIVSENAYRSFMIKASQCGWRKSEPSRIEQESSDLFKQLVYRAIAEEEINIQRGAELLNVTYQQISEELRKFNNEE
;
A
#
# COMPACT_ATOMS: atom_id res chain seq x y z
N MET A 1 -3.85 -11.06 11.35
CA MET A 1 -4.16 -10.02 12.36
C MET A 1 -3.45 -10.22 13.71
N MET A 2 -3.47 -11.41 14.32
CA MET A 2 -2.87 -11.59 15.67
C MET A 2 -1.37 -11.22 15.75
N CYS A 3 -0.58 -11.56 14.73
CA CYS A 3 0.84 -11.19 14.67
C CYS A 3 1.07 -9.67 14.65
N LEU A 4 0.18 -8.92 13.99
CA LEU A 4 0.25 -7.46 13.94
C LEU A 4 -0.08 -6.86 15.30
N ALA A 5 -1.11 -7.37 15.99
CA ALA A 5 -1.44 -6.94 17.34
C ALA A 5 -0.29 -7.19 18.33
N TYR A 6 0.37 -8.35 18.23
CA TYR A 6 1.55 -8.64 19.05
C TYR A 6 2.73 -7.70 18.72
N ARG A 7 2.99 -7.45 17.43
CA ARG A 7 4.04 -6.52 17.01
C ARG A 7 3.77 -5.10 17.51
N ALA A 8 2.53 -4.63 17.41
CA ALA A 8 2.14 -3.30 17.90
C ALA A 8 2.35 -3.17 19.42
N LYS A 9 2.01 -4.21 20.20
CA LYS A 9 2.34 -4.26 21.63
C LYS A 9 3.85 -4.18 21.85
N LYS A 10 4.63 -5.00 21.13
CA LYS A 10 6.09 -5.08 21.29
C LYS A 10 6.79 -3.76 20.96
N LEU A 11 6.25 -3.00 20.00
CA LEU A 11 6.73 -1.68 19.62
C LEU A 11 6.11 -0.56 20.47
N GLU A 12 5.35 -0.90 21.52
CA GLU A 12 4.69 0.04 22.44
C GLU A 12 3.74 1.03 21.74
N ILE A 13 3.28 0.70 20.54
CA ILE A 13 2.26 1.47 19.79
C ILE A 13 0.90 1.33 20.47
N VAL A 14 0.65 0.20 21.13
CA VAL A 14 -0.56 -0.06 21.91
C VAL A 14 -0.19 -0.53 23.32
N SER A 15 -1.03 -0.19 24.29
CA SER A 15 -0.86 -0.62 25.68
C SER A 15 -1.12 -2.11 25.87
N GLU A 16 -0.59 -2.67 26.96
CA GLU A 16 -0.86 -4.06 27.35
C GLU A 16 -2.36 -4.34 27.47
N ASN A 17 -3.11 -3.39 28.05
CA ASN A 17 -4.55 -3.51 28.23
C ASN A 17 -5.30 -3.54 26.89
N ALA A 18 -4.88 -2.73 25.92
CA ALA A 18 -5.44 -2.73 24.57
C ALA A 18 -5.16 -4.05 23.85
N TYR A 19 -3.92 -4.55 23.92
CA TYR A 19 -3.56 -5.86 23.36
C TYR A 19 -4.37 -7.00 23.99
N ARG A 20 -4.48 -7.02 25.32
CA ARG A 20 -5.25 -8.05 26.04
C ARG A 20 -6.72 -8.03 25.65
N SER A 21 -7.32 -6.85 25.57
CA SER A 21 -8.72 -6.67 25.18
C SER A 21 -8.96 -7.15 23.75
N PHE A 22 -8.05 -6.84 22.83
CA PHE A 22 -8.08 -7.36 21.46
C PHE A 22 -8.00 -8.90 21.43
N MET A 23 -7.05 -9.49 22.15
CA MET A 23 -6.87 -10.94 22.18
C MET A 23 -8.09 -11.69 22.74
N ILE A 24 -8.78 -11.11 23.74
CA ILE A 24 -10.04 -11.65 24.27
C ILE A 24 -11.12 -11.64 23.18
N LYS A 25 -11.34 -10.50 22.54
CA LYS A 25 -12.32 -10.37 21.45
C LYS A 25 -12.02 -11.32 20.28
N ALA A 26 -10.76 -11.38 19.85
CA ALA A 26 -10.32 -12.28 18.79
C ALA A 26 -10.58 -13.76 19.13
N SER A 27 -10.45 -14.13 20.41
CA SER A 27 -10.77 -15.49 20.87
C SER A 27 -12.26 -15.77 20.85
N GLN A 28 -13.09 -14.82 21.30
CA GLN A 28 -14.54 -14.92 21.27
C GLN A 28 -15.07 -15.07 19.83
N CYS A 29 -14.44 -14.39 18.87
CA CYS A 29 -14.79 -14.50 17.45
C CYS A 29 -14.18 -15.74 16.75
N GLY A 30 -13.46 -16.61 17.46
CA GLY A 30 -12.87 -17.83 16.89
C GLY A 30 -11.64 -17.61 16.01
N TRP A 31 -11.07 -16.40 15.99
CA TRP A 31 -9.99 -16.01 15.07
C TRP A 31 -8.65 -16.71 15.33
N ARG A 32 -8.51 -17.39 16.47
CA ARG A 32 -7.36 -18.26 16.74
C ARG A 32 -7.31 -19.50 15.83
N LYS A 33 -8.47 -19.96 15.36
CA LYS A 33 -8.60 -21.14 14.50
C LYS A 33 -8.93 -20.76 13.06
N SER A 34 -9.79 -19.75 12.89
CA SER A 34 -10.22 -19.24 11.59
C SER A 34 -10.18 -17.73 11.62
N GLU A 35 -9.01 -17.16 11.34
CA GLU A 35 -8.86 -15.71 11.20
C GLU A 35 -9.68 -15.23 10.00
N PRO A 36 -10.47 -14.14 10.11
CA PRO A 36 -11.24 -13.59 9.00
C PRO A 36 -10.32 -13.25 7.81
N SER A 37 -10.89 -13.27 6.61
CA SER A 37 -10.15 -13.19 5.36
C SER A 37 -9.16 -12.03 5.36
N ARG A 38 -7.96 -12.35 4.86
CA ARG A 38 -6.84 -11.45 4.67
C ARG A 38 -7.30 -10.28 3.79
N ILE A 39 -6.97 -9.06 4.21
CA ILE A 39 -7.03 -7.86 3.37
C ILE A 39 -6.54 -8.16 1.96
N GLU A 40 -7.08 -7.43 0.97
CA GLU A 40 -6.58 -7.49 -0.41
C GLU A 40 -5.06 -7.37 -0.43
N GLN A 41 -4.44 -8.06 -1.39
CA GLN A 41 -3.00 -8.07 -1.50
C GLN A 41 -2.48 -6.64 -1.64
N GLU A 42 -1.61 -6.22 -0.71
CA GLU A 42 -1.01 -4.90 -0.74
C GLU A 42 -0.14 -4.77 -1.99
N SER A 43 -0.45 -3.79 -2.83
CA SER A 43 0.36 -3.37 -3.97
C SER A 43 0.98 -2.02 -3.66
N SER A 44 2.28 -1.88 -3.94
CA SER A 44 2.97 -0.60 -3.74
C SER A 44 2.81 0.30 -4.94
N ASP A 45 2.31 1.52 -4.72
CA ASP A 45 2.27 2.57 -5.75
C ASP A 45 3.57 3.38 -5.82
N LEU A 46 4.52 3.15 -4.90
CA LEU A 46 5.73 3.95 -4.77
C LEU A 46 6.55 3.96 -6.06
N PHE A 47 6.73 2.80 -6.69
CA PHE A 47 7.48 2.71 -7.94
C PHE A 47 6.80 3.51 -9.07
N LYS A 48 5.47 3.40 -9.16
CA LYS A 48 4.65 4.18 -10.10
C LYS A 48 4.87 5.68 -9.88
N GLN A 49 4.76 6.15 -8.64
CA GLN A 49 4.95 7.55 -8.25
C GLN A 49 6.36 8.06 -8.58
N LEU A 50 7.40 7.28 -8.30
CA LEU A 50 8.79 7.67 -8.59
C LEU A 50 9.02 7.80 -10.10
N VAL A 51 8.46 6.91 -10.92
CA VAL A 51 8.57 7.02 -12.38
C VAL A 51 7.86 8.28 -12.89
N TYR A 52 6.63 8.56 -12.41
CA TYR A 52 5.93 9.79 -12.81
C TYR A 52 6.68 11.05 -12.41
N ARG A 53 7.23 11.06 -11.19
CA ARG A 53 8.06 12.17 -10.72
C ARG A 53 9.29 12.38 -11.60
N ALA A 54 10.02 11.32 -11.94
CA ALA A 54 11.19 11.41 -12.80
C ALA A 54 10.86 11.89 -14.22
N ILE A 55 9.67 11.59 -14.75
CA ILE A 55 9.20 12.15 -16.03
C ILE A 55 8.90 13.65 -15.87
N ALA A 56 8.22 14.05 -14.80
CA ALA A 56 7.84 15.44 -14.54
C ALA A 56 9.06 16.34 -14.27
N GLU A 57 10.08 15.81 -13.60
CA GLU A 57 11.36 16.48 -13.35
C GLU A 57 12.34 16.37 -14.54
N GLU A 58 11.88 15.84 -15.68
CA GLU A 58 12.66 15.66 -16.92
C GLU A 58 13.93 14.79 -16.77
N GLU A 59 14.03 13.98 -15.71
CA GLU A 59 15.14 13.04 -15.50
C GLU A 59 15.10 11.86 -16.49
N ILE A 60 13.89 11.47 -16.92
CA ILE A 60 13.66 10.44 -17.94
C ILE A 60 12.60 10.89 -18.95
N ASN A 61 12.66 10.36 -20.17
CA ASN A 61 11.62 10.59 -21.16
C ASN A 61 10.38 9.71 -20.92
N ILE A 62 9.23 10.10 -21.49
CA ILE A 62 7.94 9.39 -21.35
C ILE A 62 8.04 7.93 -21.82
N GLN A 63 8.78 7.68 -22.91
CA GLN A 63 8.94 6.33 -23.46
C GLN A 63 9.70 5.42 -22.49
N ARG A 64 10.71 5.95 -21.79
CA ARG A 64 11.45 5.23 -20.76
C ARG A 64 10.58 4.96 -19.53
N GLY A 65 9.71 5.89 -19.17
CA GLY A 65 8.68 5.67 -18.15
C GLY A 65 7.72 4.54 -18.52
N ALA A 66 7.31 4.46 -19.78
CA ALA A 66 6.43 3.42 -20.30
C ALA A 66 7.08 2.04 -20.25
N GLU A 67 8.35 1.95 -20.63
CA GLU A 67 9.15 0.74 -20.47
C GLU A 67 9.26 0.31 -19.00
N LEU A 68 9.54 1.24 -18.08
CA LEU A 68 9.69 0.94 -16.65
C LEU A 68 8.40 0.44 -16.00
N LEU A 69 7.25 1.02 -16.36
CA LEU A 69 5.94 0.64 -15.84
C LEU A 69 5.29 -0.52 -16.61
N ASN A 70 5.93 -1.01 -17.67
CA ASN A 70 5.42 -2.07 -18.55
C ASN A 70 4.02 -1.75 -19.10
N VAL A 71 3.85 -0.52 -19.57
CA VAL A 71 2.60 0.02 -20.16
C VAL A 71 2.92 0.68 -21.50
N THR A 72 1.89 1.01 -22.28
CA THR A 72 2.09 1.69 -23.55
C THR A 72 2.37 3.17 -23.36
N TYR A 73 3.03 3.78 -24.34
CA TYR A 73 3.25 5.23 -24.38
C TYR A 73 1.93 6.00 -24.29
N GLN A 74 0.89 5.54 -24.99
CA GLN A 74 -0.43 6.18 -25.00
C GLN A 74 -1.03 6.23 -23.59
N GLN A 75 -0.98 5.11 -22.86
CA GLN A 75 -1.51 5.02 -21.49
C GLN A 75 -0.85 6.04 -20.55
N ILE A 76 0.48 6.14 -20.54
CA ILE A 76 1.17 7.12 -19.70
C ILE A 76 0.89 8.55 -20.15
N SER A 77 0.86 8.80 -21.46
CA SER A 77 0.59 10.14 -21.98
C SER A 77 -0.80 10.65 -21.59
N GLU A 78 -1.79 9.75 -21.52
CA GLU A 78 -3.14 10.07 -21.05
C GLU A 78 -3.18 10.26 -19.53
N GLU A 79 -2.51 9.41 -18.75
CA GLU A 79 -2.41 9.56 -17.29
C GLU A 79 -1.77 10.91 -16.91
N LEU A 80 -0.63 11.26 -17.52
CA LEU A 80 0.05 12.55 -17.29
C LEU A 80 -0.82 13.76 -17.66
N ARG A 81 -1.59 13.67 -18.74
CA ARG A 81 -2.54 14.74 -19.12
C ARG A 81 -3.64 14.93 -18.10
N LYS A 82 -4.13 13.86 -17.45
CA LYS A 82 -5.16 13.97 -16.41
C LYS A 82 -4.62 14.72 -15.20
N PHE A 83 -3.41 14.37 -14.75
CA PHE A 83 -2.76 15.03 -13.61
C PHE A 83 -2.58 16.54 -13.84
N ASN A 84 -2.18 16.97 -15.04
CA ASN A 84 -1.94 18.39 -15.33
C ASN A 84 -3.22 19.22 -15.53
N ASN A 85 -4.38 18.59 -15.71
CA ASN A 85 -5.66 19.29 -15.93
C ASN A 85 -6.52 19.38 -14.65
N GLU A 86 -6.08 18.78 -13.54
CA GLU A 86 -6.75 18.83 -12.23
C GLU A 86 -6.18 19.95 -11.31
N GLU A 87 -5.20 20.73 -11.80
CA GLU A 87 -4.72 21.99 -11.20
C GLU A 87 -5.40 23.22 -11.81
#